data_AF-A0A926U5F0-F1
#
_entry.id   AF-A0A926U5F0-F1
#
_cell.length_a   1.000
_cell.length_b   1.000
_cell.length_c   1.000
_cell.angle_alpha   90.00
_cell.angle_beta   90.00
_cell.angle_gamma   90.00
#
_symmetry.space_group_name_H-M   'P 1'
#
loop_
_entity.id
_entity.type
_entity.pdbx_description
1 polymer ?
#
loop_
_entity_poly.entity_id
_entity_poly.type
_entity_poly.pdbx_seq_one_letter_code
_entity_poly.pdbx_strand_id
1 'polypeptide(L)'
;MKPTSQRQSVSAAVQVLAVLRFDKDLIRVVFREDTMRESVIYQDILQQGLQQGVQQGLQQGVQQGKQEEGVALILRLLNRRLGSISSEQQQSIQQLSVAQLEDLAEALLDFSNSADLENWLHEHPMSNA
;
A
#
# COMPACT_ATOMS: atom_id res chain seq x y z
N MET A 1 30.32 -3.10 37.72
CA MET A 1 29.44 -3.83 36.77
C MET A 1 28.00 -3.63 37.22
N LYS A 2 27.12 -3.03 36.40
CA LYS A 2 25.77 -2.62 36.82
C LYS A 2 24.81 -3.84 36.76
N PRO A 3 24.30 -4.36 37.89
CA PRO A 3 23.47 -5.57 37.94
C PRO A 3 22.16 -5.50 37.13
N THR A 4 21.75 -4.29 36.71
CA THR A 4 20.58 -4.04 35.86
C THR A 4 20.70 -4.69 34.47
N SER A 5 21.90 -4.70 33.87
CA SER A 5 22.11 -5.19 32.50
C SER A 5 21.97 -6.73 32.39
N GLN A 6 22.28 -7.44 33.47
CA GLN A 6 22.18 -8.89 33.54
C GLN A 6 20.72 -9.36 33.72
N ARG A 7 19.92 -8.64 34.54
CA ARG A 7 18.47 -8.89 34.64
C ARG A 7 17.73 -8.63 33.33
N GLN A 8 18.11 -7.58 32.60
CA GLN A 8 17.53 -7.24 31.30
C GLN A 8 17.81 -8.31 30.24
N SER A 9 19.05 -8.82 30.20
CA SER A 9 19.44 -9.91 29.29
C SER A 9 18.66 -11.20 29.57
N VAL A 10 18.44 -11.54 30.85
CA VAL A 10 17.64 -12.71 31.24
C VAL A 10 16.16 -12.53 30.89
N SER A 11 15.60 -11.34 31.09
CA SER A 11 14.20 -11.05 30.73
C SER A 11 13.97 -11.19 29.22
N ALA A 12 14.89 -10.67 28.40
CA ALA A 12 14.81 -10.79 26.95
C ALA A 12 14.87 -12.27 26.49
N ALA A 13 15.76 -13.07 27.10
CA ALA A 13 15.85 -14.50 26.82
C ALA A 13 14.56 -15.26 27.21
N VAL A 14 13.98 -14.96 28.38
CA VAL A 14 12.72 -15.57 28.83
C VAL A 14 11.57 -15.20 27.88
N GLN A 15 11.52 -13.98 27.36
CA GLN A 15 10.48 -13.56 26.42
C GLN A 15 10.58 -14.25 25.06
N VAL A 16 11.80 -14.37 24.50
CA VAL A 16 12.01 -15.13 23.26
C VAL A 16 11.54 -16.58 23.42
N LEU A 17 11.88 -17.20 24.56
CA LEU A 17 11.44 -18.56 24.86
C LEU A 17 9.93 -18.65 25.12
N ALA A 18 9.32 -17.62 25.73
CA ALA A 18 7.88 -17.60 25.99
C ALA A 18 7.07 -17.52 24.69
N VAL A 19 7.51 -16.74 23.69
CA VAL A 19 6.87 -16.67 22.36
C VAL A 19 6.84 -18.02 21.65
N LEU A 20 7.77 -18.92 21.93
CA LEU A 20 7.81 -20.26 21.34
C LEU A 20 6.74 -21.21 21.90
N ARG A 21 6.15 -20.90 23.07
CA ARG A 21 5.24 -21.82 23.78
C ARG A 21 3.89 -21.22 24.19
N PHE A 22 3.76 -19.91 24.21
CA PHE A 22 2.57 -19.21 24.69
C PHE A 22 2.05 -18.19 23.67
N ASP A 23 0.74 -17.98 23.65
CA ASP A 23 0.09 -16.98 22.81
C ASP A 23 0.46 -15.55 23.21
N LYS A 24 0.49 -14.66 22.21
CA LYS A 24 0.93 -13.26 22.36
C LYS A 24 0.12 -12.49 23.40
N ASP A 25 -1.14 -12.85 23.62
CA ASP A 25 -2.02 -12.15 24.57
C ASP A 25 -1.66 -12.46 26.01
N LEU A 26 -1.28 -13.71 26.32
CA LEU A 26 -0.82 -14.11 27.65
C LEU A 26 0.54 -13.45 27.98
N ILE A 27 1.42 -13.35 26.98
CA ILE A 27 2.74 -12.72 27.13
C ILE A 27 2.61 -11.22 27.44
N ARG A 28 1.68 -10.50 26.80
CA ARG A 28 1.44 -9.07 27.06
C ARG A 28 0.89 -8.78 28.44
N VAL A 29 0.08 -9.68 29.00
CA VAL A 29 -0.46 -9.55 30.37
C VAL A 29 0.65 -9.72 31.41
N VAL A 30 1.62 -10.60 31.15
CA VAL A 30 2.70 -10.93 32.09
C VAL A 30 3.90 -9.99 31.95
N PHE A 31 4.22 -9.53 30.74
CA PHE A 31 5.31 -8.60 30.46
C PHE A 31 4.76 -7.25 29.99
N ARG A 32 4.88 -6.22 30.84
CA ARG A 32 4.51 -4.85 30.48
C ARG A 32 5.42 -4.33 29.36
N GLU A 33 4.81 -3.72 28.36
CA GLU A 33 5.48 -3.19 27.16
C GLU A 33 6.65 -2.24 27.51
N ASP A 34 6.51 -1.46 28.58
CA ASP A 34 7.52 -0.53 29.07
C ASP A 34 8.84 -1.21 29.46
N THR A 35 8.80 -2.44 29.99
CA THR A 35 10.01 -3.22 30.33
C THR A 35 10.65 -3.84 29.07
N MET A 36 9.85 -4.12 28.04
CA MET A 36 10.34 -4.67 26.77
C MET A 36 11.04 -3.62 25.92
N ARG A 37 10.56 -2.38 25.94
CA ARG A 37 11.17 -1.25 25.20
C ARG A 37 12.61 -0.96 25.62
N GLU A 38 13.07 -1.39 26.79
CA GLU A 38 14.47 -1.26 27.20
C GLU A 38 15.39 -2.35 26.62
N SER A 39 14.83 -3.41 26.03
CA SER A 39 15.61 -4.50 25.42
C SER A 39 16.18 -4.08 24.07
N VAL A 40 17.49 -4.28 23.88
CA VAL A 40 18.17 -4.03 22.60
C VAL A 40 17.53 -4.84 21.46
N ILE A 41 17.19 -6.11 21.72
CA ILE A 41 16.54 -6.99 20.73
C ILE A 41 15.15 -6.45 20.34
N TYR A 42 14.40 -5.90 21.29
CA TYR A 42 13.09 -5.30 21.00
C TYR A 42 13.22 -4.05 20.15
N GLN A 43 14.21 -3.20 20.44
CA GLN A 43 14.49 -2.00 19.64
C GLN A 43 14.91 -2.35 18.22
N ASP A 44 15.72 -3.40 18.03
CA ASP A 44 16.10 -3.88 16.70
C ASP A 44 14.88 -4.39 15.91
N ILE A 45 14.01 -5.18 16.54
CA ILE A 45 12.77 -5.67 15.90
C ILE A 45 11.84 -4.50 15.56
N LEU A 46 11.69 -3.53 16.46
CA LEU A 46 10.87 -2.34 16.22
C LEU A 46 11.42 -1.51 15.06
N GLN A 47 12.74 -1.30 15.01
CA GLN A 47 13.41 -0.56 13.95
C GLN A 47 13.22 -1.26 12.59
N GLN A 48 13.39 -2.58 12.54
CA GLN A 48 13.13 -3.36 11.33
C GLN A 48 11.67 -3.25 10.89
N GLY A 49 10.72 -3.36 11.83
CA GLY A 49 9.30 -3.21 11.55
C GLY A 49 8.95 -1.82 11.02
N LEU A 50 9.54 -0.75 11.59
CA LEU A 50 9.37 0.61 11.10
C LEU A 50 9.95 0.79 9.70
N GLN A 51 11.15 0.26 9.43
CA GLN A 51 11.75 0.33 8.10
C GLN A 51 10.89 -0.38 7.04
N GLN A 52 10.40 -1.59 7.36
CA GLN A 52 9.50 -2.33 6.49
C GLN A 52 8.18 -1.58 6.27
N GLY A 53 7.58 -1.02 7.33
CA GLY A 53 6.35 -0.26 7.25
C GLY A 53 6.49 1.02 6.41
N VAL A 54 7.60 1.76 6.58
CA VAL A 54 7.90 2.94 5.75
C VAL A 54 8.10 2.55 4.30
N GLN A 55 8.82 1.47 4.02
CA GLN A 55 9.05 1.00 2.65
C GLN A 55 7.75 0.57 1.96
N GLN A 56 6.91 -0.20 2.65
CA GLN A 56 5.61 -0.62 2.14
C GLN A 56 4.67 0.57 1.92
N GLY A 57 4.59 1.48 2.90
CA GLY A 57 3.76 2.68 2.81
C GLY A 57 4.19 3.61 1.68
N LEU A 58 5.50 3.78 1.47
CA LEU A 58 6.02 4.56 0.35
C LEU A 58 5.66 3.92 -1.01
N GLN A 59 5.84 2.61 -1.14
CA GLN A 59 5.49 1.91 -2.38
C GLN A 59 3.99 1.99 -2.69
N GLN A 60 3.14 1.75 -1.70
CA GLN A 60 1.69 1.87 -1.85
C GLN A 60 1.28 3.30 -2.20
N GLY A 61 1.84 4.29 -1.49
CA GLY A 61 1.54 5.71 -1.74
C GLY A 61 1.98 6.17 -3.12
N VAL A 62 3.14 5.74 -3.61
CA VAL A 62 3.60 6.04 -4.98
C VAL A 62 2.69 5.37 -6.01
N GLN A 63 2.30 4.12 -5.82
CA GLN A 63 1.44 3.41 -6.76
C GLN A 63 0.03 4.04 -6.82
N GLN A 64 -0.55 4.34 -5.66
CA GLN A 64 -1.84 5.01 -5.56
C GLN A 64 -1.79 6.41 -6.18
N GLY A 65 -0.75 7.20 -5.87
CA GLY A 65 -0.58 8.54 -6.42
C GLY A 65 -0.48 8.54 -7.95
N LYS A 66 0.27 7.59 -8.53
CA LYS A 66 0.35 7.42 -9.99
C LYS A 66 -1.01 7.09 -10.61
N GLN A 67 -1.78 6.20 -9.99
CA GLN A 67 -3.09 5.82 -10.49
C GLN A 67 -4.08 6.99 -10.40
N GLU A 68 -4.17 7.67 -9.26
CA GLU A 68 -5.05 8.82 -9.05
C GLU A 68 -4.73 9.97 -10.03
N GLU A 69 -3.44 10.28 -10.21
CA GLU A 69 -3.00 11.29 -11.17
C GLU A 69 -3.30 10.87 -12.61
N GLY A 70 -3.01 9.60 -12.96
CA GLY A 70 -3.31 9.04 -14.28
C GLY A 70 -4.80 9.15 -14.62
N VAL A 71 -5.68 8.71 -13.73
CA VAL A 71 -7.14 8.83 -13.89
C VAL A 71 -7.53 10.30 -14.07
N ALA A 72 -7.08 11.19 -13.19
CA ALA A 72 -7.43 12.61 -13.25
C ALA A 72 -7.01 13.26 -14.58
N LEU A 73 -5.82 12.94 -15.08
CA LEU A 73 -5.32 13.43 -16.37
C LEU A 73 -6.13 12.88 -17.54
N ILE A 74 -6.35 11.56 -17.59
CA ILE A 74 -7.13 10.90 -18.64
C ILE A 74 -8.54 11.48 -18.71
N LEU A 75 -9.22 11.62 -17.58
CA LEU A 75 -10.56 12.20 -17.54
C LEU A 75 -10.58 13.64 -18.07
N ARG A 76 -9.58 14.46 -17.75
CA ARG A 76 -9.49 15.83 -18.28
C ARG A 76 -9.23 15.86 -19.79
N LEU A 77 -8.36 14.98 -20.29
CA LEU A 77 -8.04 14.88 -21.71
C LEU A 77 -9.22 14.39 -22.53
N LEU A 78 -9.89 13.33 -22.09
CA LEU A 78 -11.10 12.81 -22.72
C LEU A 78 -12.21 13.86 -22.72
N ASN A 79 -12.40 14.57 -21.60
CA ASN A 79 -13.41 15.63 -21.55
C ASN A 79 -13.11 16.77 -22.55
N ARG A 80 -11.84 17.08 -22.76
CA ARG A 80 -11.42 18.10 -23.72
C ARG A 80 -11.58 17.64 -25.17
N ARG A 81 -11.39 16.35 -25.44
CA ARG A 81 -11.38 15.80 -26.80
C ARG A 81 -12.76 15.38 -27.29
N LEU A 82 -13.50 14.67 -26.44
CA LEU A 82 -14.80 14.07 -26.79
C LEU A 82 -15.99 14.89 -26.25
N GLY A 83 -15.72 15.96 -25.48
CA GLY A 83 -16.75 16.69 -24.75
C GLY A 83 -17.14 15.94 -23.48
N SER A 84 -18.41 15.88 -23.12
CA SER A 84 -18.83 15.19 -21.89
C SER A 84 -18.76 13.68 -22.04
N ILE A 85 -17.95 13.01 -21.21
CA ILE A 85 -18.00 11.56 -21.01
C ILE A 85 -19.04 11.18 -19.95
N SER A 86 -19.66 10.01 -20.10
CA SER A 86 -20.69 9.50 -19.19
C SER A 86 -20.11 9.07 -17.84
N SER A 87 -20.94 9.07 -16.79
CA SER A 87 -20.52 8.61 -15.45
C SER A 87 -20.06 7.14 -15.44
N GLU A 88 -20.63 6.29 -16.30
CA GLU A 88 -20.24 4.88 -16.43
C GLU A 88 -18.84 4.72 -17.02
N GLN A 89 -18.51 5.52 -18.04
CA GLN A 89 -17.14 5.57 -18.60
C GLN A 89 -16.15 6.09 -17.56
N GLN A 90 -16.53 7.12 -16.79
CA GLN A 90 -15.67 7.65 -15.71
C GLN A 90 -15.38 6.58 -14.65
N GLN A 91 -16.39 5.82 -14.24
CA GLN A 91 -16.23 4.75 -13.25
C GLN A 91 -15.39 3.58 -13.78
N SER A 92 -15.49 3.30 -15.09
CA SER A 92 -14.66 2.28 -15.74
C SER A 92 -13.19 2.71 -15.76
N ILE A 93 -12.91 3.98 -16.12
CA ILE A 93 -11.56 4.54 -16.15
C ILE A 93 -10.92 4.55 -14.75
N GLN A 94 -11.69 4.83 -13.69
CA GLN A 94 -11.20 4.82 -12.31
C GLN A 94 -10.69 3.44 -11.84
N GLN A 95 -11.13 2.36 -12.48
CA GLN A 95 -10.75 1.00 -12.15
C GLN A 95 -9.64 0.45 -13.04
N LEU A 96 -9.17 1.23 -14.01
CA LEU A 96 -8.03 0.86 -14.83
C LEU A 96 -6.74 0.85 -14.00
N SER A 97 -5.88 -0.11 -14.31
CA SER A 97 -4.51 -0.13 -13.80
C SER A 97 -3.68 1.01 -14.39
N VAL A 98 -2.55 1.34 -13.76
CA VAL A 98 -1.63 2.38 -14.27
C VAL A 98 -1.18 2.08 -15.70
N ALA A 99 -0.88 0.83 -16.03
CA ALA A 99 -0.49 0.45 -17.39
C ALA A 99 -1.62 0.69 -18.41
N GLN A 100 -2.85 0.30 -18.07
CA GLN A 100 -4.01 0.57 -18.92
C GLN A 100 -4.29 2.07 -19.08
N LEU A 101 -4.03 2.88 -18.06
CA LEU A 101 -4.13 4.33 -18.16
C LEU A 101 -3.07 4.93 -19.08
N GLU A 102 -1.84 4.39 -19.06
CA GLU A 102 -0.77 4.78 -19.98
C GLU A 102 -1.13 4.40 -21.43
N ASP A 103 -1.64 3.19 -21.66
CA ASP A 103 -2.11 2.74 -22.98
C ASP A 103 -3.28 3.61 -23.49
N LEU A 104 -4.22 3.94 -22.59
CA LEU A 104 -5.33 4.84 -22.91
C LEU A 104 -4.85 6.27 -23.22
N ALA A 105 -3.76 6.74 -22.59
CA ALA A 105 -3.17 8.05 -22.88
C ALA A 105 -2.66 8.15 -24.33
N GLU A 106 -2.20 7.06 -24.91
CA GLU A 106 -1.81 7.00 -26.33
C GLU A 106 -3.04 6.85 -27.22
N ALA A 107 -3.90 5.86 -26.94
CA ALA A 107 -5.08 5.58 -27.76
C ALA A 107 -6.06 6.76 -27.83
N LEU A 108 -6.19 7.55 -26.75
CA LEU A 108 -7.08 8.70 -26.72
C LEU A 108 -6.70 9.78 -27.74
N LEU A 109 -5.47 9.76 -28.26
CA LEU A 109 -5.00 10.68 -29.31
C LEU A 109 -5.53 10.33 -30.71
N ASP A 110 -6.18 9.18 -30.88
CA ASP A 110 -6.83 8.76 -32.14
C ASP A 110 -8.37 8.76 -32.09
N PHE A 111 -8.95 8.84 -30.90
CA PHE A 111 -10.41 8.98 -30.70
C PHE A 111 -11.05 10.21 -31.38
N SER A 112 -12.02 9.95 -32.23
CA SER A 112 -12.83 10.98 -32.90
C SER A 112 -14.18 11.20 -32.21
N ASN A 113 -14.71 10.20 -31.50
CA ASN A 113 -16.02 10.25 -30.86
C ASN A 113 -16.10 9.34 -29.62
N SER A 114 -17.22 9.41 -28.89
CA SER A 114 -17.41 8.64 -27.65
C SER A 114 -17.48 7.12 -27.85
N ALA A 115 -17.83 6.64 -29.04
CA ALA A 115 -17.87 5.21 -29.34
C ALA A 115 -16.46 4.61 -29.43
N ASP A 116 -15.44 5.39 -29.80
CA ASP A 116 -14.05 4.92 -29.82
C ASP A 116 -13.57 4.58 -28.40
N LEU A 117 -13.93 5.42 -27.42
CA LEU A 117 -13.66 5.17 -26.00
C LEU A 117 -14.44 3.94 -25.49
N GLU A 118 -15.70 3.80 -25.87
CA GLU A 118 -16.54 2.67 -25.48
C GLU A 118 -15.96 1.34 -26.00
N ASN A 119 -15.56 1.30 -27.27
CA ASN A 119 -14.91 0.14 -27.88
C ASN A 119 -13.61 -0.19 -27.15
N TRP A 120 -12.76 0.81 -26.88
CA TRP A 120 -11.49 0.61 -26.19
C TRP A 120 -11.69 0.01 -24.79
N LEU A 121 -12.66 0.53 -24.02
CA LEU A 121 -12.99 0.03 -22.69
C LEU A 121 -13.55 -1.41 -22.73
N HIS A 122 -14.23 -1.79 -23.81
CA HIS A 122 -14.74 -3.14 -24.02
C HIS A 122 -13.62 -4.15 -24.34
N GLU A 123 -12.62 -3.71 -25.11
CA GLU A 123 -11.44 -4.52 -25.47
C GLU A 123 -10.44 -4.67 -24.32
N HIS A 124 -10.41 -3.69 -23.41
CA HIS A 124 -9.53 -3.65 -22.25
C HIS A 124 -10.33 -3.68 -20.95
N PRO A 125 -10.96 -4.83 -20.62
CA PRO A 125 -11.76 -4.96 -19.42
C PRO A 125 -10.92 -4.65 -18.18
N MET A 126 -11.60 -4.12 -17.18
CA MET A 126 -10.99 -3.73 -15.91
C MET A 126 -10.17 -4.90 -15.34
N SER A 127 -8.96 -4.62 -14.87
CA SER A 127 -8.13 -5.61 -14.22
C SER A 127 -8.82 -6.05 -12.93
N ASN A 128 -9.58 -7.15 -12.97
CA ASN A 128 -10.05 -7.83 -11.77
C ASN A 128 -8.82 -8.25 -10.95
N ALA A 129 -8.57 -7.50 -9.88
CA ALA A 129 -7.63 -7.87 -8.82
C ALA A 129 -8.19 -9.04 -8.00
#